data_AF-A0A4Q4D7Z3-F1
#
_entry.id   AF-A0A4Q4D7Z3-F1
#
_cell.length_a   1.000
_cell.length_b   1.000
_cell.length_c   1.000
_cell.angle_alpha   90.00
_cell.angle_beta   90.00
_cell.angle_gamma   90.00
#
_symmetry.space_group_name_H-M   'P 1'
#
loop_
_entity.id
_entity.type
_entity.pdbx_description
1 polymer ?
#
loop_
_entity_poly.entity_id
_entity_poly.type
_entity_poly.pdbx_seq_one_letter_code
_entity_poly.pdbx_strand_id
1 'polypeptide(L)'
;MTFGVLLPVIHQACVTWDGQAECLRAGERRLQDARGAADSLGPRVSGAAQAYLATWCAEVSGLADQAQARSDGLARFAVGVVWADQAAADAVRSVLPWDDRLTVLELPGGGAAGS
;
A
#
# COMPACT_ATOMS: atom_id res chain seq x y z
N MET A 1 -13.86 18.77 13.92
CA MET A 1 -12.87 18.39 12.88
C MET A 1 -13.29 17.01 12.40
N THR A 2 -13.95 16.92 11.24
CA THR A 2 -14.50 15.66 10.72
C THR A 2 -13.45 15.03 9.82
N PHE A 3 -12.90 13.89 10.22
CA PHE A 3 -11.97 13.13 9.38
C PHE A 3 -12.78 12.45 8.27
N GLY A 4 -12.93 13.12 7.13
CA GLY A 4 -13.46 12.50 5.93
C GLY A 4 -12.41 11.55 5.38
N VAL A 5 -12.48 10.27 5.74
CA VAL A 5 -11.56 9.27 5.21
C VAL A 5 -11.89 9.02 3.74
N LEU A 6 -11.07 9.58 2.84
CA LEU A 6 -11.17 9.29 1.41
C LEU A 6 -10.52 7.92 1.14
N LEU A 7 -11.29 6.83 1.36
CA LEU A 7 -10.87 5.46 1.04
C LEU A 7 -10.25 5.32 -0.37
N PRO A 8 -10.76 6.00 -1.42
CA PRO A 8 -10.12 5.96 -2.74
C PRO A 8 -8.68 6.52 -2.75
N VAL A 9 -8.40 7.56 -1.96
CA VAL A 9 -7.07 8.17 -1.85
C VAL A 9 -6.11 7.23 -1.13
N ILE A 10 -6.58 6.54 -0.08
CA ILE A 10 -5.77 5.56 0.64
C ILE A 10 -5.43 4.38 -0.26
N HIS A 11 -6.41 3.87 -1.01
CA HIS A 11 -6.20 2.80 -1.98
C HIS A 11 -5.18 3.22 -3.05
N GLN A 12 -5.29 4.42 -3.59
CA GLN A 12 -4.32 4.94 -4.57
C GLN A 12 -2.92 5.07 -3.97
N ALA A 13 -2.81 5.46 -2.69
CA ALA A 13 -1.54 5.51 -1.99
C ALA A 13 -0.94 4.10 -1.80
N CYS A 14 -1.74 3.08 -1.47
CA CYS A 14 -1.27 1.68 -1.42
C CYS A 14 -0.67 1.24 -2.75
N VAL A 15 -1.42 1.41 -3.85
CA VAL A 15 -0.97 1.06 -5.22
C VAL A 15 0.34 1.76 -5.57
N THR A 16 0.48 3.03 -5.16
CA THR A 16 1.71 3.79 -5.39
C THR A 16 2.89 3.22 -4.60
N TRP A 17 2.70 2.90 -3.31
CA TRP A 17 3.73 2.29 -2.48
C TRP A 17 4.13 0.89 -2.95
N ASP A 18 3.17 0.07 -3.37
CA ASP A 18 3.44 -1.25 -3.95
C ASP A 18 4.24 -1.13 -5.25
N GLY A 19 3.85 -0.18 -6.12
CA GLY A 19 4.60 0.10 -7.35
C GLY A 19 6.04 0.54 -7.08
N GLN A 20 6.25 1.40 -6.08
CA GLN A 20 7.59 1.80 -5.65
C GLN A 20 8.41 0.64 -5.07
N ALA A 21 7.79 -0.20 -4.24
CA ALA A 21 8.43 -1.40 -3.69
C ALA A 21 8.88 -2.33 -4.82
N GLU A 22 8.04 -2.56 -5.84
CA GLU A 22 8.40 -3.40 -6.97
C GLU A 22 9.51 -2.78 -7.84
N CYS A 23 9.47 -1.47 -8.08
CA CYS A 23 10.56 -0.77 -8.77
C CYS A 23 11.91 -0.93 -8.03
N LEU A 24 11.90 -0.86 -6.70
CA LEU A 24 13.10 -1.04 -5.88
C LEU A 24 13.60 -2.49 -5.94
N ARG A 25 12.72 -3.49 -5.83
CA ARG A 25 13.07 -4.90 -5.98
C ARG A 25 13.65 -5.21 -7.38
N ALA A 26 13.12 -4.58 -8.42
CA ALA A 26 13.67 -4.68 -9.76
C ALA A 26 15.07 -4.06 -9.88
N GLY A 27 15.30 -2.92 -9.20
CA GLY A 27 16.62 -2.31 -9.09
C GLY A 27 17.61 -3.20 -8.33
N GLU A 28 17.18 -3.80 -7.22
CA GLU A 28 17.98 -4.74 -6.44
C GLU A 28 18.45 -5.94 -7.29
N ARG A 29 17.55 -6.56 -8.06
CA ARG A 29 17.91 -7.66 -8.96
C ARG A 29 19.04 -7.27 -9.92
N ARG A 30 18.96 -6.08 -10.52
CA ARG A 30 20.01 -5.56 -11.42
C ARG A 30 21.34 -5.32 -10.69
N LEU A 31 21.29 -4.88 -9.44
CA LEU A 31 22.50 -4.72 -8.61
C LEU A 31 23.12 -6.06 -8.24
N GLN A 32 22.31 -7.08 -7.95
CA GLN A 32 22.77 -8.44 -7.70
C GLN A 32 23.43 -9.03 -8.96
N ASP A 33 22.85 -8.84 -10.13
CA ASP A 33 23.45 -9.25 -11.41
C ASP A 33 24.80 -8.56 -11.63
N ALA A 34 24.88 -7.24 -11.39
CA ALA A 34 26.13 -6.48 -11.48
C ALA A 34 27.18 -6.98 -10.47
N ARG A 35 26.75 -7.37 -9.27
CA ARG A 35 27.64 -7.95 -8.25
C ARG A 35 28.21 -9.29 -8.70
N GLY A 36 27.41 -10.14 -9.34
CA GLY A 36 27.87 -11.39 -9.94
C GLY A 36 28.93 -11.18 -11.03
N ALA A 37 28.88 -10.06 -11.74
CA ALA A 37 29.88 -9.70 -12.75
C ALA A 37 31.11 -8.96 -12.19
N ALA A 38 31.10 -8.54 -10.92
CA ALA A 38 32.14 -7.67 -10.35
C ALA A 38 33.54 -8.32 -10.31
N ASP A 39 33.61 -9.65 -10.28
CA ASP A 39 34.88 -10.40 -10.31
C ASP A 39 35.62 -10.26 -11.65
N SER A 40 34.91 -9.89 -12.71
CA SER A 40 35.50 -9.64 -14.04
C SER A 40 36.25 -8.31 -14.14
N LEU A 41 36.11 -7.40 -13.16
CA LEU A 41 36.74 -6.08 -13.14
C LEU A 41 38.25 -6.10 -12.82
N GLY A 42 38.78 -7.29 -12.51
CA GLY A 42 40.18 -7.49 -12.15
C GLY A 42 40.48 -7.21 -10.68
N PRO A 43 41.59 -7.76 -10.16
CA PRO A 43 41.84 -7.90 -8.72
C PRO A 43 42.05 -6.58 -7.98
N ARG A 44 42.37 -5.48 -8.69
CA ARG A 44 42.51 -4.16 -8.08
C ARG A 44 41.18 -3.51 -7.72
N VAL A 45 40.11 -3.80 -8.47
CA VAL A 45 38.83 -3.08 -8.40
C VAL A 45 37.70 -3.97 -7.90
N SER A 46 37.80 -5.30 -8.09
CA SER A 46 36.75 -6.26 -7.73
C SER A 46 36.32 -6.15 -6.26
N GLY A 47 37.27 -6.06 -5.31
CA GLY A 47 36.95 -5.94 -3.89
C GLY A 47 36.17 -4.68 -3.54
N ALA A 48 36.57 -3.53 -4.09
CA ALA A 48 35.89 -2.25 -3.88
C ALA A 48 34.50 -2.24 -4.54
N ALA A 49 34.39 -2.79 -5.76
CA ALA A 49 33.12 -2.91 -6.48
C ALA A 49 32.14 -3.84 -5.74
N GLN A 50 32.61 -4.98 -5.24
CA GLN A 50 31.79 -5.90 -4.44
C GLN A 50 31.28 -5.23 -3.16
N ALA A 51 32.14 -4.52 -2.42
CA ALA A 51 31.75 -3.83 -1.20
C ALA A 51 30.70 -2.75 -1.49
N TYR A 52 30.92 -1.93 -2.52
CA TYR A 52 29.97 -0.92 -2.96
C TYR A 52 28.62 -1.52 -3.34
N LEU A 53 28.60 -2.56 -4.18
CA LEU A 53 27.38 -3.22 -4.62
C LEU A 53 26.66 -3.91 -3.46
N ALA A 54 27.38 -4.51 -2.52
CA ALA A 54 26.78 -5.11 -1.33
C ALA A 54 26.06 -4.06 -0.46
N THR A 55 26.66 -2.88 -0.24
CA THR A 55 26.01 -1.78 0.47
C THR A 55 24.74 -1.33 -0.24
N TRP A 56 24.80 -1.10 -1.55
CA TRP A 56 23.62 -0.64 -2.30
C TRP A 56 22.51 -1.69 -2.39
N CYS A 57 22.82 -2.99 -2.48
CA CYS A 57 21.81 -4.04 -2.39
C CYS A 57 21.08 -3.98 -1.03
N ALA A 58 21.81 -3.81 0.07
CA ALA A 58 21.21 -3.72 1.40
C ALA A 58 20.32 -2.47 1.56
N GLU A 59 20.78 -1.31 1.09
CA GLU A 59 20.01 -0.07 1.13
C GLU A 59 18.72 -0.16 0.29
N VAL A 60 18.80 -0.66 -0.94
CA VAL A 60 17.64 -0.79 -1.83
C VAL A 60 16.64 -1.81 -1.27
N SER A 61 17.13 -2.93 -0.72
CA SER A 61 16.30 -3.92 -0.04
C SER A 61 15.56 -3.30 1.16
N GLY A 62 16.27 -2.56 2.01
CA GLY A 62 15.67 -1.87 3.15
C GLY A 62 14.63 -0.82 2.73
N LEU A 63 14.85 -0.10 1.63
CA LEU A 63 13.86 0.84 1.09
C LEU A 63 12.63 0.12 0.52
N ALA A 64 12.82 -1.02 -0.15
CA ALA A 64 11.72 -1.83 -0.67
C ALA A 64 10.83 -2.35 0.46
N ASP A 65 11.42 -2.84 1.54
CA ASP A 65 10.70 -3.31 2.73
C ASP A 65 9.92 -2.18 3.41
N GLN A 66 10.52 -1.00 3.53
CA GLN A 66 9.83 0.17 4.08
C GLN A 66 8.67 0.63 3.20
N ALA A 67 8.82 0.59 1.86
CA ALA A 67 7.74 0.93 0.94
C ALA A 67 6.59 -0.08 1.08
N GLN A 68 6.89 -1.38 1.14
CA GLN A 68 5.89 -2.42 1.38
C GLN A 68 5.18 -2.23 2.73
N ALA A 69 5.92 -1.97 3.80
CA ALA A 69 5.35 -1.77 5.13
C ALA A 69 4.39 -0.58 5.18
N ARG A 70 4.65 0.48 4.39
CA ARG A 70 3.72 1.62 4.25
C ARG A 70 2.44 1.21 3.53
N SER A 71 2.54 0.46 2.43
CA SER A 71 1.37 -0.09 1.73
C SER A 71 0.52 -0.96 2.66
N ASP A 72 1.14 -1.91 3.35
CA ASP A 72 0.47 -2.81 4.30
C ASP A 72 -0.21 -2.04 5.43
N GLY A 73 0.44 -1.01 5.96
CA GLY A 73 -0.11 -0.14 6.99
C GLY A 73 -1.37 0.59 6.51
N LEU A 74 -1.34 1.14 5.29
CA LEU A 74 -2.48 1.81 4.68
C LEU A 74 -3.63 0.83 4.39
N ALA A 75 -3.33 -0.37 3.90
CA ALA A 75 -4.32 -1.41 3.67
C ALA A 75 -5.01 -1.84 4.96
N ARG A 76 -4.24 -2.09 6.04
CA ARG A 76 -4.79 -2.40 7.36
C ARG A 76 -5.64 -1.26 7.91
N PHE A 77 -5.20 -0.02 7.73
CA PHE A 77 -5.97 1.15 8.13
C PHE A 77 -7.31 1.23 7.39
N ALA A 78 -7.31 1.04 6.06
CA ALA A 78 -8.54 1.05 5.26
C ALA A 78 -9.55 -0.01 5.72
N VAL A 79 -9.08 -1.23 5.97
CA VAL A 79 -9.92 -2.30 6.54
C VAL A 79 -10.47 -1.89 7.91
N GLY A 80 -9.64 -1.33 8.79
CA GLY A 80 -10.06 -0.86 10.11
C GLY A 80 -11.16 0.20 10.04
N VAL A 81 -11.08 1.13 9.08
CA VAL A 81 -12.11 2.15 8.86
C VAL A 81 -13.44 1.53 8.44
N VAL A 82 -13.43 0.60 7.47
CA VAL A 82 -14.66 -0.09 7.03
C VAL A 82 -15.30 -0.87 8.17
N TRP A 83 -14.50 -1.56 8.98
CA TRP A 83 -15.00 -2.29 10.15
C TRP A 83 -15.61 -1.36 11.20
N ALA A 84 -14.96 -0.23 11.49
CA ALA A 84 -15.47 0.75 12.43
C ALA A 84 -16.78 1.39 11.94
N ASP A 85 -16.86 1.70 10.65
CA ASP A 85 -18.06 2.25 10.01
C ASP A 85 -19.23 1.26 10.07
N GLN A 86 -18.99 -0.01 9.73
CA GLN A 86 -19.98 -1.07 9.83
C GLN A 86 -20.48 -1.26 11.27
N ALA A 87 -19.57 -1.30 12.24
CA ALA A 87 -19.92 -1.43 13.65
C ALA A 87 -20.74 -0.24 14.16
N ALA A 88 -20.41 0.98 13.73
CA ALA A 88 -21.19 2.18 14.04
C ALA A 88 -22.59 2.13 13.39
N ALA A 89 -22.68 1.71 12.13
CA ALA A 89 -23.95 1.55 11.43
C ALA A 89 -24.84 0.48 12.09
N ASP A 90 -24.26 -0.63 12.53
CA ASP A 90 -24.95 -1.69 13.28
C ASP A 90 -25.45 -1.18 14.64
N ALA A 91 -24.62 -0.40 15.36
CA ALA A 91 -25.00 0.22 16.62
C ALA A 91 -26.18 1.20 16.45
N VAL A 92 -26.15 2.04 15.42
CA VAL A 92 -27.27 2.96 15.10
C VAL A 92 -28.54 2.17 14.76
N ARG A 93 -28.45 1.16 13.89
CA ARG A 93 -29.59 0.28 13.55
C ARG A 93 -30.19 -0.42 14.77
N SER A 94 -29.38 -0.73 15.78
CA SER A 94 -29.87 -1.42 16.99
C SER A 94 -30.82 -0.56 17.86
N VAL A 95 -30.68 0.77 17.80
CA VAL A 95 -31.47 1.73 18.61
C VAL A 95 -32.71 2.24 17.86
N LEU A 96 -32.73 2.13 16.52
CA LEU A 96 -33.89 2.53 15.72
C LEU A 96 -35.11 1.60 15.97
N PRO A 97 -36.34 2.15 15.90
CA PRO A 97 -37.57 1.36 15.87
C PRO A 97 -37.50 0.30 14.78
N TRP A 98 -38.08 -0.88 15.02
CA TRP A 98 -37.94 -2.04 14.13
C TRP A 98 -38.33 -1.74 12.67
N ASP A 99 -39.37 -0.93 12.46
CA ASP A 99 -39.86 -0.55 11.13
C ASP A 99 -38.86 0.34 10.36
N ASP A 100 -37.96 1.05 11.04
CA ASP A 100 -36.98 1.95 10.44
C ASP A 100 -35.60 1.31 10.21
N ARG A 101 -35.39 0.06 10.66
CA ARG A 101 -34.08 -0.61 10.60
C ARG A 101 -33.64 -0.98 9.19
N LEU A 102 -34.58 -1.04 8.24
CA LEU A 102 -34.34 -1.40 6.83
C LEU A 102 -34.35 -0.19 5.88
N THR A 103 -34.74 1.00 6.36
CA THR A 103 -34.99 2.18 5.51
C THR A 103 -33.71 2.94 5.13
N VAL A 104 -32.58 2.61 5.77
CA VAL A 104 -31.28 3.18 5.41
C VAL A 104 -30.71 2.35 4.27
N LEU A 105 -30.98 2.72 3.01
CA LEU A 105 -30.12 2.46 1.83
C LEU A 105 -30.69 3.01 0.49
N GLU A 106 -31.25 4.21 0.46
CA GLU A 106 -31.27 5.00 -0.80
C GLU A 106 -30.76 6.41 -0.53
N LEU A 107 -29.45 6.59 -0.72
CA LEU A 107 -28.87 7.92 -0.92
C LEU A 107 -29.29 8.41 -2.31
N PRO A 108 -29.74 9.66 -2.47
CA PRO A 108 -30.21 10.18 -3.75
C PRO A 108 -29.02 10.39 -4.69
N GLY A 109 -28.75 9.39 -5.54
CA GLY A 109 -27.69 9.46 -6.55
C GLY A 109 -27.75 8.39 -7.65
N GLY A 110 -28.81 7.59 -7.72
CA GLY A 110 -28.93 6.49 -8.69
C GLY A 110 -30.34 6.33 -9.21
N GLY A 111 -30.81 7.26 -10.04
CA GLY A 111 -32.18 7.17 -10.56
C GLY A 111 -32.54 8.28 -11.54
N ALA A 112 -31.79 8.42 -12.63
CA ALA A 112 -32.28 9.13 -13.82
C ALA A 112 -31.81 8.40 -15.08
N ALA A 113 -32.47 7.28 -15.37
CA ALA A 113 -32.57 6.74 -16.71
C ALA A 113 -33.92 6.00 -16.82
N GLY A 114 -34.98 6.79 -16.90
CA GLY A 114 -36.27 6.34 -17.40
C GLY A 114 -36.51 7.00 -18.76
N SER A 115 -36.42 6.19 -19.82
CA SER A 115 -37.35 6.08 -20.95
C SER A 115 -36.74 5.21 -22.04
#